data_AF-A0A382GYP7-F1
#
_entry.id   AF-A0A382GYP7-F1
#
_cell.length_a   1.000
_cell.length_b   1.000
_cell.length_c   1.000
_cell.angle_alpha   90.00
_cell.angle_beta   90.00
_cell.angle_gamma   90.00
#
_symmetry.space_group_name_H-M   'P 1'
#
loop_
_entity.id
_entity.type
_entity.pdbx_description
1 polymer ?
#
loop_
_entity_poly.entity_id
_entity_poly.type
_entity_poly.pdbx_seq_one_letter_code
_entity_poly.pdbx_strand_id
1 'polypeptide(L)'
;MKNTGHKNRGTKGSRKKKSTGLAATEAAAIRNKYLRAYGETPSPVETSIPGDKDETLEESTLTEKPKGDSVNMSQLQALEMPELNKMAKKLEIPNYGSLQKNELIFQILQRNAEKTGMLYTEGVLEILPEGFGFLRSESFNYLPCPEDVYVSPSQIRRFDLQTGDIISGEIRRPKDRERFFALVK
;
A
#
# COMPACT_ATOMS: atom_id res chain seq x y z
N MET A 1 -79.14 28.63 -21.70
CA MET A 1 -78.81 27.83 -22.90
C MET A 1 -77.37 27.35 -22.80
N LYS A 2 -77.14 26.02 -22.84
CA LYS A 2 -75.95 25.30 -23.34
C LYS A 2 -74.62 25.60 -22.58
N ASN A 3 -73.69 24.69 -22.28
CA ASN A 3 -73.44 23.30 -22.66
C ASN A 3 -72.28 22.80 -21.74
N THR A 4 -72.41 21.64 -21.09
CA THR A 4 -71.66 20.39 -21.35
C THR A 4 -70.12 20.40 -21.25
N GLY A 5 -69.57 19.58 -20.35
CA GLY A 5 -68.72 18.45 -20.78
C GLY A 5 -67.19 18.52 -20.56
N HIS A 6 -66.73 17.68 -19.63
CA HIS A 6 -65.61 16.70 -19.73
C HIS A 6 -64.15 17.06 -19.38
N LYS A 7 -63.61 16.23 -18.45
CA LYS A 7 -62.27 15.60 -18.33
C LYS A 7 -61.06 16.55 -18.15
N ASN A 8 -60.08 16.35 -17.26
CA ASN A 8 -59.31 15.13 -16.95
C ASN A 8 -58.39 15.36 -15.72
N ARG A 9 -58.17 14.26 -14.97
CA ARG A 9 -56.91 13.73 -14.36
C ARG A 9 -55.88 14.70 -13.74
N GLY A 10 -55.56 14.46 -12.47
CA GLY A 10 -54.71 15.31 -11.64
C GLY A 10 -53.20 15.18 -11.80
N THR A 11 -52.50 15.94 -10.96
CA THR A 11 -51.08 15.75 -10.61
C THR A 11 -50.89 16.06 -9.13
N LYS A 12 -50.57 15.04 -8.35
CA LYS A 12 -49.97 15.17 -7.01
C LYS A 12 -48.48 15.50 -7.19
N GLY A 13 -48.00 16.46 -6.40
CA GLY A 13 -46.66 16.61 -5.81
C GLY A 13 -45.40 16.23 -6.60
N SER A 14 -44.41 17.14 -6.60
CA SER A 14 -43.07 16.78 -6.13
C SER A 14 -42.19 18.01 -5.91
N ARG A 15 -41.84 18.26 -4.64
CA ARG A 15 -40.61 18.95 -4.27
C ARG A 15 -39.44 18.16 -4.85
N LYS A 16 -38.77 18.72 -5.85
CA LYS A 16 -37.55 18.13 -6.43
C LYS A 16 -36.40 18.34 -5.44
N LYS A 17 -36.14 17.34 -4.59
CA LYS A 17 -34.84 17.18 -3.92
C LYS A 17 -33.81 16.93 -5.01
N LYS A 18 -32.85 17.84 -5.21
CA LYS A 18 -31.64 17.55 -6.00
C LYS A 18 -30.70 16.75 -5.11
N SER A 19 -30.68 15.44 -5.33
CA SER A 19 -29.67 14.52 -4.80
C SER A 19 -28.33 14.79 -5.48
N THR A 20 -27.32 14.96 -4.65
CA THR A 20 -25.91 15.15 -4.98
C THR A 20 -25.33 13.90 -5.63
N GLY A 21 -24.91 14.00 -6.90
CA GLY A 21 -24.03 13.01 -7.52
C GLY A 21 -22.58 13.36 -7.20
N LEU A 22 -22.04 12.81 -6.11
CA LEU A 22 -20.66 13.02 -5.62
C LEU A 22 -19.63 12.04 -6.23
N ALA A 23 -20.07 10.94 -6.84
CA ALA A 23 -19.17 9.88 -7.33
C ALA A 23 -18.36 10.27 -8.59
N ALA A 24 -18.88 11.17 -9.43
CA ALA A 24 -18.22 11.56 -10.68
C ALA A 24 -17.05 12.53 -10.47
N THR A 25 -17.05 13.28 -9.36
CA THR A 25 -16.02 14.29 -9.06
C THR A 25 -14.78 13.71 -8.41
N GLU A 26 -14.93 12.68 -7.56
CA GLU A 26 -13.78 12.04 -6.88
C GLU A 26 -12.94 11.22 -7.85
N ALA A 27 -13.57 10.42 -8.72
CA ALA A 27 -12.86 9.65 -9.74
C ALA A 27 -12.06 10.56 -10.70
N ALA A 28 -12.62 11.72 -11.06
CA ALA A 28 -11.94 12.71 -11.90
C ALA A 28 -10.78 13.41 -11.16
N ALA A 29 -10.92 13.69 -9.86
CA ALA A 29 -9.87 14.29 -9.04
C ALA A 29 -8.68 13.34 -8.83
N ILE A 30 -8.96 12.05 -8.58
CA ILE A 30 -7.94 11.01 -8.45
C ILE A 30 -7.18 10.84 -9.76
N ARG A 31 -7.91 10.79 -10.90
CA ARG A 31 -7.32 10.72 -12.24
C ARG A 31 -6.39 11.90 -12.54
N ASN A 32 -6.82 13.13 -12.24
CA ASN A 32 -6.00 14.33 -12.45
C ASN A 32 -4.78 14.37 -11.53
N LYS A 33 -4.91 13.91 -10.28
CA LYS A 33 -3.78 13.78 -9.35
C LYS A 33 -2.76 12.76 -9.86
N TYR A 34 -3.22 11.63 -10.40
CA TYR A 34 -2.37 10.59 -10.99
C TYR A 34 -1.70 11.04 -12.30
N LEU A 35 -2.44 11.65 -13.23
CA LEU A 35 -1.90 12.19 -14.49
C LEU A 35 -0.81 13.23 -14.25
N ARG A 36 -0.99 14.10 -13.26
CA ARG A 36 -0.01 15.13 -12.90
C ARG A 36 1.26 14.54 -12.28
N ALA A 37 1.15 13.39 -11.63
CA ALA A 37 2.27 12.71 -10.97
C ALA A 37 2.98 11.69 -11.88
N TYR A 38 2.28 11.07 -12.84
CA TYR A 38 2.75 9.86 -13.52
C TYR A 38 2.49 9.78 -15.05
N GLY A 39 1.86 10.79 -15.67
CA GLY A 39 1.81 10.96 -17.13
C GLY A 39 0.81 10.10 -17.92
N GLU A 40 0.40 8.93 -17.44
CA GLU A 40 -0.57 8.05 -18.13
C GLU A 40 -1.53 7.34 -17.15
N THR A 41 -2.74 7.02 -17.63
CA THR A 41 -3.75 6.29 -16.85
C THR A 41 -3.79 4.81 -17.26
N PRO A 42 -3.71 3.85 -16.32
CA PRO A 42 -3.78 2.43 -16.66
C PRO A 42 -5.17 2.04 -17.17
N SER A 43 -5.19 1.16 -18.17
CA SER A 43 -6.42 0.69 -18.83
C SER A 43 -7.13 -0.38 -17.98
N PRO A 44 -8.48 -0.42 -17.91
CA PRO A 44 -9.20 -1.34 -17.04
C PRO A 44 -9.40 -2.70 -17.71
N VAL A 45 -9.18 -3.79 -16.97
CA VAL A 45 -9.52 -5.15 -17.41
C VAL A 45 -10.64 -5.70 -16.52
N GLU A 46 -11.84 -5.81 -17.09
CA GLU A 46 -13.01 -6.55 -16.57
C GLU A 46 -12.65 -8.06 -16.56
N THR A 47 -13.10 -8.94 -15.67
CA THR A 47 -14.49 -9.28 -15.36
C THR A 47 -14.56 -10.32 -14.22
N SER A 48 -15.72 -10.32 -13.54
CA SER A 48 -16.46 -11.43 -12.91
C SER A 48 -15.96 -12.12 -11.62
N ILE A 49 -16.72 -11.86 -10.55
CA ILE A 49 -16.79 -12.47 -9.20
C ILE A 49 -17.90 -13.56 -9.21
N PRO A 50 -17.87 -14.62 -8.36
CA PRO A 50 -18.57 -14.59 -7.05
C PRO A 50 -17.89 -15.43 -5.92
N GLY A 51 -17.69 -14.87 -4.71
CA GLY A 51 -18.39 -15.26 -3.45
C GLY A 51 -17.53 -16.21 -2.57
N ASP A 52 -17.48 -16.19 -1.24
CA ASP A 52 -18.35 -15.65 -0.18
C ASP A 52 -17.60 -15.85 1.19
N LYS A 53 -17.59 -14.84 2.09
CA LYS A 53 -17.59 -14.87 3.60
C LYS A 53 -16.43 -15.60 4.36
N ASP A 54 -15.96 -15.23 5.56
CA ASP A 54 -16.52 -14.49 6.70
C ASP A 54 -15.40 -14.03 7.69
N GLU A 55 -15.75 -13.09 8.57
CA GLU A 55 -14.94 -12.30 9.53
C GLU A 55 -14.28 -13.08 10.68
N THR A 56 -13.17 -12.57 11.26
CA THR A 56 -13.07 -11.96 12.63
C THR A 56 -11.64 -11.84 13.18
N LEU A 57 -11.40 -10.70 13.85
CA LEU A 57 -10.18 -10.17 14.49
C LEU A 57 -9.92 -10.79 15.86
N GLU A 58 -8.64 -11.01 16.27
CA GLU A 58 -8.18 -10.80 17.66
C GLU A 58 -6.67 -10.48 17.72
N GLU A 59 -6.33 -9.41 18.44
CA GLU A 59 -4.99 -8.85 18.67
C GLU A 59 -4.58 -9.07 20.14
N SER A 60 -3.36 -9.57 20.41
CA SER A 60 -2.69 -9.38 21.72
C SER A 60 -1.16 -9.65 21.71
N THR A 61 -0.41 -8.57 21.89
CA THR A 61 0.79 -8.36 22.74
C THR A 61 2.00 -9.33 22.75
N LEU A 62 3.08 -8.87 22.09
CA LEU A 62 4.51 -8.81 22.47
C LEU A 62 5.14 -9.90 23.39
N THR A 63 6.03 -10.73 22.82
CA THR A 63 7.50 -10.74 23.03
C THR A 63 8.10 -12.10 22.64
N GLU A 64 8.94 -12.14 21.60
CA GLU A 64 10.20 -12.91 21.63
C GLU A 64 11.22 -12.23 20.69
N LYS A 65 12.45 -12.04 21.19
CA LYS A 65 13.60 -11.59 20.40
C LYS A 65 13.77 -12.50 19.18
N PRO A 66 13.89 -12.00 17.93
CA PRO A 66 14.20 -12.89 16.83
C PRO A 66 15.67 -13.31 16.91
N LYS A 67 15.82 -14.62 16.75
CA LYS A 67 17.02 -15.43 16.86
C LYS A 67 17.74 -15.38 15.51
N GLY A 68 18.96 -14.85 15.48
CA GLY A 68 19.92 -14.93 14.37
C GLY A 68 19.73 -13.87 13.28
N ASP A 69 20.56 -12.82 13.29
CA ASP A 69 20.96 -11.89 12.21
C ASP A 69 20.02 -11.65 10.99
N SER A 70 18.71 -11.78 11.15
CA SER A 70 17.71 -11.45 10.13
C SER A 70 17.36 -9.98 10.30
N VAL A 71 18.22 -9.11 9.76
CA VAL A 71 17.96 -7.67 9.75
C VAL A 71 16.75 -7.40 8.88
N ASN A 72 15.68 -6.89 9.49
CA ASN A 72 14.43 -6.54 8.81
C ASN A 72 14.44 -5.05 8.44
N MET A 73 13.99 -4.73 7.22
CA MET A 73 13.93 -3.36 6.71
C MET A 73 13.07 -2.44 7.59
N SER A 74 11.90 -2.92 8.04
CA SER A 74 10.96 -2.15 8.86
C SER A 74 11.57 -1.75 10.21
N GLN A 75 12.31 -2.67 10.82
CA GLN A 75 13.04 -2.39 12.07
C GLN A 75 14.12 -1.32 11.85
N LEU A 76 14.89 -1.40 10.76
CA LEU A 76 15.91 -0.38 10.46
C LEU A 76 15.31 1.01 10.24
N GLN A 77 14.11 1.10 9.67
CA GLN A 77 13.41 2.36 9.47
C GLN A 77 13.00 3.02 10.81
N ALA A 78 12.60 2.22 11.80
CA ALA A 78 12.20 2.69 13.12
C ALA A 78 13.36 3.24 13.96
N LEU A 79 14.60 2.81 13.70
CA LEU A 79 15.77 3.19 14.50
C LEU A 79 16.26 4.61 14.19
N GLU A 80 16.96 5.18 15.17
CA GLU A 80 17.59 6.49 15.03
C GLU A 80 18.97 6.41 14.35
N MET A 81 19.40 7.53 13.77
CA MET A 81 20.71 7.65 13.10
C MET A 81 21.91 7.18 13.94
N PRO A 82 22.00 7.43 15.26
CA PRO A 82 23.10 6.93 16.08
C PRO A 82 23.19 5.39 16.09
N GLU A 83 22.06 4.70 16.07
CA GLU A 83 22.00 3.24 16.08
C GLU A 83 22.32 2.65 14.71
N LEU A 84 21.81 3.27 13.64
CA LEU A 84 22.18 2.93 12.27
C LEU A 84 23.68 3.08 12.04
N ASN A 85 24.30 4.15 12.55
CA ASN A 85 25.74 4.36 12.47
C ASN A 85 26.54 3.28 13.23
N LYS A 86 26.06 2.82 14.39
CA LYS A 86 26.69 1.71 15.13
C LYS A 86 26.64 0.41 14.32
N MET A 87 25.50 0.10 13.70
CA MET A 87 25.37 -1.07 12.84
C MET A 87 26.23 -0.96 11.58
N ALA A 88 26.27 0.21 10.95
CA ALA A 88 27.11 0.46 9.79
C ALA A 88 28.59 0.27 10.08
N LYS A 89 29.03 0.70 11.28
CA LYS A 89 30.39 0.44 11.77
C LYS A 89 30.65 -1.04 11.98
N LYS A 90 29.70 -1.80 12.56
CA LYS A 90 29.81 -3.25 12.76
C LYS A 90 29.87 -4.03 11.43
N LEU A 91 29.18 -3.53 10.41
CA LEU A 91 29.12 -4.14 9.06
C LEU A 91 30.19 -3.59 8.10
N GLU A 92 31.09 -2.72 8.59
CA GLU A 92 32.19 -2.14 7.82
C GLU A 92 31.75 -1.48 6.51
N ILE A 93 30.66 -0.70 6.59
CA ILE A 93 30.14 0.05 5.44
C ILE A 93 31.07 1.24 5.16
N PRO A 94 31.57 1.43 3.93
CA PRO A 94 32.41 2.58 3.61
C PRO A 94 31.58 3.86 3.63
N ASN A 95 32.18 4.95 4.13
CA ASN A 95 31.62 6.30 4.05
C ASN A 95 30.19 6.47 4.63
N TYR A 96 29.79 5.68 5.62
CA TYR A 96 28.43 5.75 6.20
C TYR A 96 28.06 7.14 6.76
N GLY A 97 29.06 7.93 7.20
CA GLY A 97 28.84 9.25 7.80
C GLY A 97 28.34 10.33 6.84
N SER A 98 28.48 10.15 5.52
CA SER A 98 27.95 11.09 4.53
C SER A 98 26.64 10.62 3.87
N LEU A 99 26.17 9.42 4.21
CA LEU A 99 24.98 8.85 3.60
C LEU A 99 23.72 9.38 4.28
N GLN A 100 22.65 9.56 3.49
CA GLN A 100 21.33 9.81 4.05
C GLN A 100 20.80 8.56 4.74
N LYS A 101 19.81 8.70 5.65
CA LYS A 101 19.26 7.58 6.44
C LYS A 101 18.86 6.40 5.53
N ASN A 102 18.16 6.70 4.46
CA ASN A 102 17.62 5.73 3.51
C ASN A 102 18.74 4.96 2.79
N GLU A 103 19.76 5.67 2.32
CA GLU A 103 20.93 5.07 1.68
C GLU A 103 21.75 4.25 2.69
N LEU A 104 21.86 4.72 3.93
CA LEU A 104 22.52 3.97 5.00
C LEU A 104 21.81 2.66 5.32
N ILE A 105 20.47 2.70 5.46
CA ILE A 105 19.62 1.51 5.63
C ILE A 105 19.83 0.55 4.47
N PHE A 106 19.84 1.06 3.24
CA PHE A 106 20.07 0.27 2.04
C PHE A 106 21.43 -0.44 2.04
N GLN A 107 22.49 0.25 2.43
CA GLN A 107 23.83 -0.35 2.52
C GLN A 107 23.90 -1.40 3.64
N ILE A 108 23.25 -1.15 4.79
CA ILE A 108 23.15 -2.12 5.89
C ILE A 108 22.43 -3.39 5.41
N LEU A 109 21.29 -3.23 4.75
CA LEU A 109 20.52 -4.32 4.16
C LEU A 109 21.34 -5.08 3.13
N GLN A 110 22.08 -4.38 2.26
CA GLN A 110 22.94 -5.01 1.25
C GLN A 110 24.01 -5.89 1.89
N ARG A 111 24.75 -5.36 2.86
CA ARG A 111 25.79 -6.12 3.56
C ARG A 111 25.22 -7.30 4.33
N ASN A 112 23.99 -7.18 4.82
CA ASN A 112 23.33 -8.31 5.45
C ASN A 112 22.91 -9.36 4.43
N ALA A 113 22.31 -8.96 3.32
CA ALA A 113 21.92 -9.84 2.23
C ALA A 113 23.13 -10.54 1.58
N GLU A 114 24.31 -9.93 1.54
CA GLU A 114 25.53 -10.60 1.08
C GLU A 114 25.96 -11.74 2.01
N LYS A 115 25.62 -11.67 3.30
CA LYS A 115 25.94 -12.71 4.29
C LYS A 115 24.87 -13.79 4.35
N THR A 116 23.59 -13.41 4.33
CA THR A 116 22.45 -14.33 4.54
C THR A 116 21.76 -14.73 3.24
N GLY A 117 22.01 -14.02 2.14
CA GLY A 117 21.40 -14.22 0.84
C GLY A 117 19.98 -13.64 0.69
N MET A 118 19.38 -13.08 1.75
CA MET A 118 17.95 -12.74 1.77
C MET A 118 17.70 -11.41 2.50
N LEU A 119 16.71 -10.65 2.01
CA LEU A 119 16.21 -9.42 2.63
C LEU A 119 14.80 -9.68 3.14
N TYR A 120 14.48 -9.19 4.34
CA TYR A 120 13.14 -9.34 4.92
C TYR A 120 12.53 -7.98 5.25
N THR A 121 11.20 -7.89 5.13
CA THR A 121 10.43 -6.74 5.61
C THR A 121 9.19 -7.21 6.36
N GLU A 122 8.59 -6.29 7.09
CA GLU A 122 7.26 -6.42 7.70
C GLU A 122 6.51 -5.10 7.57
N GLY A 123 5.22 -5.15 7.24
CA GLY A 123 4.38 -3.96 7.17
C GLY A 123 2.92 -4.29 6.98
N VAL A 124 2.09 -3.25 7.05
CA VAL A 124 0.63 -3.36 6.87
C VAL A 124 0.29 -3.18 5.40
N LEU A 125 -0.44 -4.13 4.82
CA LEU A 125 -0.85 -4.08 3.43
C LEU A 125 -1.90 -2.99 3.20
N GLU A 126 -1.65 -2.13 2.22
CA GLU A 126 -2.65 -1.24 1.63
C GLU A 126 -2.87 -1.65 0.17
N ILE A 127 -4.07 -2.16 -0.14
CA ILE A 127 -4.48 -2.49 -1.51
C ILE A 127 -5.12 -1.26 -2.13
N LEU A 128 -4.60 -0.86 -3.30
CA LEU A 128 -5.11 0.25 -4.08
C LEU A 128 -6.25 -0.21 -5.02
N PRO A 129 -7.10 0.71 -5.53
CA PRO A 129 -8.22 0.37 -6.40
C PRO A 129 -7.83 -0.43 -7.66
N GLU A 130 -6.59 -0.30 -8.11
CA GLU A 130 -6.04 -1.03 -9.25
C GLU A 130 -5.68 -2.49 -8.93
N GLY A 131 -5.82 -2.92 -7.67
CA GLY A 131 -5.67 -4.30 -7.21
C GLY A 131 -4.24 -4.73 -6.89
N PHE A 132 -3.25 -3.84 -7.02
CA PHE A 132 -1.93 -4.02 -6.41
C PHE A 132 -1.87 -3.26 -5.09
N GLY A 133 -0.87 -3.57 -4.26
CA GLY A 133 -0.75 -2.95 -2.95
C GLY A 133 0.68 -2.61 -2.57
N PHE A 134 0.80 -1.94 -1.43
CA PHE A 134 2.07 -1.61 -0.80
C PHE A 134 2.04 -2.02 0.67
N LEU A 135 3.16 -2.56 1.16
CA LEU A 135 3.40 -2.70 2.59
C LEU A 135 3.81 -1.34 3.13
N ARG A 136 2.96 -0.78 3.98
CA ARG A 136 3.16 0.49 4.67
C ARG A 136 3.78 0.25 6.04
N SER A 137 4.73 1.10 6.39
CA SER A 137 5.39 1.04 7.70
C SER A 137 4.65 1.91 8.72
N GLU A 138 4.46 1.35 9.91
CA GLU A 138 3.88 2.07 11.06
C GLU A 138 4.75 3.27 11.47
N SER A 139 6.09 3.14 11.37
CA SER A 139 7.03 4.22 11.70
C SER A 139 6.87 5.47 10.84
N PHE A 140 6.21 5.35 9.68
CA PHE A 140 5.88 6.47 8.80
C PHE A 140 4.38 6.82 8.83
N ASN A 141 3.66 6.42 9.88
CA ASN A 141 2.21 6.63 10.05
C ASN A 141 1.39 6.16 8.84
N TYR A 142 1.82 5.06 8.22
CA TYR A 142 1.19 4.48 7.03
C TYR A 142 1.14 5.41 5.80
N LEU A 143 1.90 6.52 5.81
CA LEU A 143 1.96 7.45 4.68
C LEU A 143 2.76 6.85 3.53
N PRO A 144 2.40 7.16 2.25
CA PRO A 144 3.15 6.70 1.10
C PRO A 144 4.62 7.10 1.17
N CYS A 145 5.52 6.12 1.05
CA CYS A 145 6.96 6.31 1.15
C CYS A 145 7.68 5.67 -0.05
N PRO A 146 8.78 6.24 -0.57
CA PRO A 146 9.60 5.57 -1.59
C PRO A 146 10.17 4.20 -1.14
N GLU A 147 10.17 3.96 0.17
CA GLU A 147 10.66 2.73 0.78
C GLU A 147 9.57 1.65 0.94
N ASP A 148 8.33 1.95 0.53
CA ASP A 148 7.23 0.99 0.58
C ASP A 148 7.52 -0.23 -0.31
N VAL A 149 7.02 -1.39 0.11
CA VAL A 149 7.24 -2.64 -0.61
C VAL A 149 6.02 -2.97 -1.45
N TYR A 150 6.22 -3.07 -2.77
CA TYR A 150 5.21 -3.46 -3.73
C TYR A 150 4.77 -4.92 -3.53
N VAL A 151 3.45 -5.12 -3.54
CA VAL A 151 2.80 -6.42 -3.52
C VAL A 151 1.97 -6.57 -4.79
N SER A 152 2.24 -7.65 -5.53
CA SER A 152 1.58 -7.89 -6.81
C SER A 152 0.11 -8.31 -6.62
N PRO A 153 -0.79 -7.99 -7.58
CA PRO A 153 -2.18 -8.47 -7.54
C PRO A 153 -2.27 -10.00 -7.48
N SER A 154 -1.31 -10.70 -8.10
CA SER A 154 -1.25 -12.17 -8.07
C SER A 154 -0.95 -12.71 -6.68
N GLN A 155 -0.10 -12.04 -5.89
CA GLN A 155 0.16 -12.41 -4.50
C GLN A 155 -1.06 -12.13 -3.64
N ILE A 156 -1.65 -10.93 -3.76
CA ILE A 156 -2.86 -10.54 -3.03
C ILE A 156 -3.97 -11.57 -3.24
N ARG A 157 -4.24 -11.96 -4.49
CA ARG A 157 -5.27 -12.97 -4.81
C ARG A 157 -4.90 -14.39 -4.39
N ARG A 158 -3.63 -14.78 -4.47
CA ARG A 158 -3.19 -16.14 -4.14
C ARG A 158 -3.32 -16.43 -2.65
N PHE A 159 -3.04 -15.44 -1.82
CA PHE A 159 -3.05 -15.55 -0.36
C PHE A 159 -4.29 -14.94 0.28
N ASP A 160 -5.27 -14.52 -0.53
CA ASP A 160 -6.52 -13.88 -0.11
C ASP A 160 -6.33 -12.69 0.85
N LEU A 161 -5.32 -11.87 0.54
CA LEU A 161 -4.89 -10.76 1.39
C LEU A 161 -5.85 -9.58 1.29
N GLN A 162 -6.04 -8.89 2.41
CA GLN A 162 -6.88 -7.71 2.55
C GLN A 162 -6.09 -6.48 3.03
N THR A 163 -6.63 -5.29 2.76
CA THR A 163 -6.06 -4.06 3.31
C THR A 163 -6.18 -4.10 4.83
N GLY A 164 -5.05 -3.87 5.51
CA GLY A 164 -4.93 -3.99 6.96
C GLY A 164 -4.16 -5.22 7.42
N ASP A 165 -3.93 -6.20 6.54
CA ASP A 165 -3.17 -7.39 6.90
C ASP A 165 -1.71 -7.05 7.21
N ILE A 166 -1.18 -7.64 8.28
CA ILE A 166 0.25 -7.57 8.61
C ILE A 166 0.96 -8.66 7.84
N ILE A 167 1.88 -8.26 6.97
CA ILE A 167 2.63 -9.18 6.11
C ILE A 167 4.11 -9.05 6.42
N SER A 168 4.74 -10.18 6.69
CA SER A 168 6.20 -10.31 6.70
C SER A 168 6.64 -11.25 5.59
N GLY A 169 7.77 -10.96 4.95
CA GLY A 169 8.24 -11.79 3.85
C GLY A 169 9.55 -11.33 3.25
N GLU A 170 10.05 -12.15 2.33
CA GLU A 170 11.30 -11.86 1.63
C GLU A 170 11.07 -10.79 0.56
N ILE A 171 11.96 -9.80 0.49
CA ILE A 171 11.90 -8.72 -0.48
C ILE A 171 13.08 -8.78 -1.44
N ARG A 172 12.86 -8.25 -2.64
CA ARG A 172 13.93 -8.02 -3.62
C ARG A 172 14.02 -6.55 -3.97
N ARG A 173 15.21 -6.16 -4.42
CA ARG A 173 15.46 -4.83 -4.96
C ARG A 173 14.64 -4.57 -6.23
N PRO A 174 14.30 -3.29 -6.50
CA PRO A 174 13.72 -2.89 -7.78
C PRO A 174 14.63 -3.31 -8.94
N LYS A 175 14.03 -3.84 -10.01
CA LYS A 175 14.71 -4.02 -11.31
C LYS A 175 14.77 -2.70 -12.08
N ASP A 176 15.45 -2.67 -13.22
CA ASP A 176 15.67 -1.45 -14.04
C ASP A 176 14.40 -0.65 -14.39
N ARG A 177 13.21 -1.27 -14.38
CA ARG A 177 11.92 -0.64 -14.68
C ARG A 177 11.01 -0.45 -13.46
N GLU A 178 11.47 -0.82 -12.27
CA GLU A 178 10.72 -0.77 -11.02
C GLU A 178 11.33 0.31 -10.11
N ARG A 179 10.49 0.96 -9.29
CA ARG A 179 10.93 2.01 -8.36
C ARG A 179 10.94 1.58 -6.90
N PHE A 180 10.21 0.52 -6.59
CA PHE A 180 9.98 0.05 -5.23
C PHE A 180 10.59 -1.33 -5.02
N PHE A 181 10.89 -1.67 -3.78
CA PHE A 181 11.12 -3.07 -3.41
C PHE A 181 9.88 -3.89 -3.71
N ALA A 182 10.05 -5.18 -3.99
CA ALA A 182 8.92 -6.07 -4.27
C ALA A 182 8.96 -7.28 -3.35
N LEU A 183 7.78 -7.68 -2.85
CA LEU A 183 7.61 -8.91 -2.09
C LEU A 183 7.85 -10.12 -3.01
N VAL A 184 8.57 -11.12 -2.52
CA VAL A 184 8.90 -12.34 -3.25
C VAL A 184 8.04 -13.50 -2.75
N LYS A 185 8.12 -13.82 -1.46
CA LYS A 185 7.46 -14.96 -0.83
C LYS A 185 7.21 -14.69 0.65
#